data_AF-A0A1A9ZKK7-F1
#
_entry.id   AF-A0A1A9ZKK7-F1
#
_cell.length_a   1.000
_cell.length_b   1.000
_cell.length_c   1.000
_cell.angle_alpha   90.00
_cell.angle_beta   90.00
_cell.angle_gamma   90.00
#
_symmetry.space_group_name_H-M   'P 1'
#
loop_
_entity.id
_entity.type
_entity.pdbx_description
1 polymer ?
#
loop_
_entity_poly.entity_id
_entity_poly.type
_entity_poly.pdbx_seq_one_letter_code
_entity_poly.pdbx_strand_id
1 'polypeptide(L)'
;MSIYDIQLEILVTVFNFNEFSSPDSLNADRSDKSALGSASPQALYKLVVPLLRCEVADVRDAAVNALGMINHDALKDIMEELVVYIREAVDRKQENMRRRRRRDALRLQLVRVLEKIAENGTFGVW
;
A
#
# COMPACT_ATOMS: atom_id res chain seq x y z
N MET A 1 -7.04 -16.98 -14.93
CA MET A 1 -7.04 -15.50 -14.98
C MET A 1 -5.78 -15.07 -15.70
N SER A 2 -5.89 -14.26 -16.76
CA SER A 2 -4.73 -13.76 -17.51
C SER A 2 -4.04 -12.63 -16.72
N ILE A 3 -2.75 -12.38 -16.97
CA ILE A 3 -2.02 -11.22 -16.41
C ILE A 3 -2.76 -9.90 -16.68
N TYR A 4 -3.43 -9.80 -17.83
CA TYR A 4 -4.24 -8.63 -18.19
C TYR A 4 -5.50 -8.48 -17.32
N ASP A 5 -6.10 -9.60 -16.90
CA ASP A 5 -7.28 -9.59 -16.03
C ASP A 5 -6.89 -9.09 -14.63
N ILE A 6 -5.75 -9.56 -14.10
CA ILE A 6 -5.19 -9.12 -12.81
C ILE A 6 -4.85 -7.62 -12.84
N GLN A 7 -4.21 -7.15 -13.91
CA GLN A 7 -3.89 -5.73 -14.08
C GLN A 7 -5.15 -4.85 -14.17
N LEU A 8 -6.20 -5.33 -14.85
CA LEU A 8 -7.46 -4.61 -14.97
C LEU A 8 -8.20 -4.56 -13.63
N GLU A 9 -8.22 -5.66 -12.88
CA GLU A 9 -8.84 -5.75 -11.55
C GLU A 9 -8.11 -4.84 -10.55
N ILE A 10 -6.77 -4.84 -10.54
CA ILE A 10 -5.97 -3.91 -9.73
C ILE A 10 -6.28 -2.45 -10.11
N LEU A 11 -6.35 -2.13 -11.40
CA LEU A 11 -6.66 -0.78 -11.86
C LEU A 11 -8.07 -0.36 -11.42
N VAL A 12 -9.06 -1.24 -11.60
CA VAL A 12 -10.47 -1.01 -11.22
C VAL A 12 -10.59 -0.84 -9.70
N THR A 13 -9.94 -1.67 -8.90
CA THR A 13 -9.96 -1.56 -7.44
C THR A 13 -9.31 -0.26 -6.96
N VAL A 14 -8.12 0.08 -7.49
CA VAL A 14 -7.43 1.35 -7.14
C VAL A 14 -8.27 2.57 -7.55
N PHE A 15 -8.95 2.49 -8.70
CA PHE A 15 -9.81 3.59 -9.18
C PHE A 15 -11.10 3.72 -8.35
N ASN A 16 -11.76 2.61 -7.98
CA ASN A 16 -12.94 2.64 -7.11
C ASN A 16 -12.61 3.14 -5.69
N PHE A 17 -11.43 2.81 -5.14
CA PHE A 17 -10.96 3.39 -3.88
C PHE A 17 -10.78 4.91 -3.95
N ASN A 18 -10.39 5.44 -5.11
CA ASN A 18 -10.21 6.87 -5.32
C ASN A 18 -11.55 7.64 -5.29
N GLU A 19 -12.67 6.99 -5.64
CA GLU A 19 -14.01 7.59 -5.52
C GLU A 19 -14.55 7.56 -4.08
N PHE A 20 -14.12 6.58 -3.27
CA PHE A 20 -14.55 6.46 -1.86
C PHE A 20 -13.77 7.35 -0.88
N SER A 21 -12.59 7.88 -1.26
CA SER A 21 -11.82 8.75 -0.38
C SER A 21 -12.39 10.17 -0.41
N SER A 22 -13.26 10.48 0.56
CA SER A 22 -13.77 11.84 0.78
C SER A 22 -12.59 12.81 0.97
N PRO A 23 -12.57 13.99 0.31
CA PRO A 23 -11.49 14.94 0.44
C PRO A 23 -11.61 15.69 1.76
N ASP A 24 -11.15 15.11 2.87
CA ASP A 24 -10.83 15.90 4.06
C ASP A 24 -9.90 15.19 5.06
N SER A 25 -9.09 16.03 5.72
CA SER A 25 -8.27 15.76 6.92
C SER A 25 -6.91 15.07 6.74
N LEU A 26 -6.01 15.82 6.11
CA LEU A 26 -4.58 15.91 6.44
C LEU A 26 -4.33 16.31 7.90
N ASN A 27 -4.56 15.42 8.87
CA ASN A 27 -3.92 15.53 10.18
C ASN A 27 -2.72 14.59 10.23
N ALA A 28 -1.55 15.14 9.91
CA ALA A 28 -0.26 14.55 10.22
C ALA A 28 0.05 14.78 11.71
N ASP A 29 -0.69 14.12 12.59
CA ASP A 29 -0.32 14.08 14.00
C ASP A 29 0.93 13.21 14.15
N ARG A 30 2.06 13.88 14.35
CA ARG A 30 3.31 13.28 14.82
C ARG A 30 3.07 12.70 16.20
N SER A 31 2.71 11.42 16.29
CA SER A 31 2.78 10.69 17.55
C SER A 31 4.07 9.90 17.59
N ASP A 32 5.12 10.58 18.05
CA ASP A 32 6.34 9.96 18.55
C ASP A 32 6.04 9.40 19.94
N LYS A 33 5.37 8.24 20.00
CA LYS A 33 5.13 7.49 21.23
C LYS A 33 5.26 6.01 20.95
N SER A 34 6.43 5.48 21.32
CA SER A 34 6.75 4.07 21.53
C SER A 34 6.13 3.07 20.55
N ALA A 35 6.96 2.45 19.72
CA ALA A 35 6.64 1.30 18.86
C ALA A 35 6.11 0.04 19.61
N LEU A 36 5.65 0.18 20.85
CA LEU A 36 5.14 -0.88 21.71
C LEU A 36 3.98 -0.40 22.61
N GLY A 37 3.12 0.48 22.09
CA GLY A 37 1.85 0.86 22.73
C GLY A 37 0.68 0.12 22.08
N SER A 38 0.17 -0.91 22.76
CA SER A 38 -0.89 -1.86 22.34
C SER A 38 -0.81 -2.40 20.90
N ALA A 39 -0.59 -3.71 20.75
CA ALA A 39 -0.74 -4.37 19.47
C ALA A 39 -2.20 -4.21 18.99
N SER A 40 -2.41 -3.31 18.04
CA SER A 40 -3.69 -3.10 17.36
C SER A 40 -3.46 -3.23 15.85
N PRO A 41 -4.46 -3.72 15.10
CA PRO A 41 -4.35 -3.83 13.64
C PRO A 41 -3.96 -2.49 12.99
N GLN A 42 -4.59 -1.37 13.38
CA GLN A 42 -4.24 -0.04 12.88
C GLN A 42 -2.77 0.35 13.13
N ALA A 43 -2.22 0.04 14.31
CA ALA A 43 -0.81 0.34 14.59
C ALA A 43 0.13 -0.45 13.66
N LEU A 44 -0.24 -1.68 13.27
CA LEU A 44 0.50 -2.48 12.31
C LEU A 44 0.39 -1.93 10.89
N TYR A 45 -0.79 -1.49 10.46
CA TYR A 45 -0.99 -0.96 9.11
C TYR A 45 -0.19 0.33 8.86
N LYS A 46 0.02 1.15 9.88
CA LYS A 46 0.89 2.34 9.80
C LYS A 46 2.37 2.01 9.52
N LEU A 47 2.80 0.76 9.69
CA LEU A 47 4.16 0.31 9.40
C LEU A 47 4.38 -0.06 7.92
N VAL A 48 3.34 0.00 7.07
CA VAL A 48 3.40 -0.40 5.66
C VAL A 48 4.53 0.31 4.90
N VAL A 49 4.58 1.66 4.91
CA VAL A 49 5.63 2.37 4.16
C VAL A 49 7.03 2.15 4.69
N PRO A 50 7.31 2.23 6.00
CA PRO A 50 8.62 1.91 6.55
C PRO A 50 9.14 0.54 6.08
N LEU A 51 8.26 -0.47 6.03
CA LEU A 51 8.62 -1.81 5.60
C LEU A 51 8.83 -1.90 4.07
N LEU A 52 7.95 -1.29 3.27
CA LEU A 52 8.08 -1.27 1.80
C LEU A 52 9.29 -0.44 1.32
N ARG A 53 9.77 0.49 2.14
CA ARG A 53 10.98 1.29 1.88
C ARG A 53 12.23 0.77 2.59
N CYS A 54 12.11 -0.32 3.34
CA CYS A 54 13.25 -0.88 4.06
C CYS A 54 14.39 -1.19 3.09
N GLU A 55 15.62 -0.79 3.45
CA GLU A 55 16.80 -1.01 2.59
C GLU A 55 17.16 -2.50 2.53
N VAL A 56 16.87 -3.25 3.59
CA VAL A 56 17.07 -4.70 3.67
C VAL A 56 16.05 -5.40 2.78
N ALA A 57 16.53 -6.06 1.72
CA ALA A 57 15.68 -6.71 0.74
C ALA A 57 14.78 -7.79 1.35
N ASP A 58 15.34 -8.64 2.20
CA ASP A 58 14.60 -9.74 2.83
C ASP A 58 13.43 -9.23 3.70
N VAL A 59 13.63 -8.12 4.42
CA VAL A 59 12.57 -7.50 5.24
C VAL A 59 11.46 -6.94 4.34
N ARG A 60 11.84 -6.28 3.26
CA ARG A 60 10.91 -5.71 2.30
C ARG A 60 10.11 -6.80 1.58
N ASP A 61 10.76 -7.87 1.16
CA ASP A 61 10.11 -9.00 0.50
C ASP A 61 9.20 -9.76 1.48
N ALA A 62 9.60 -9.92 2.74
CA ALA A 62 8.75 -10.46 3.80
C ALA A 62 7.49 -9.60 4.03
N ALA A 63 7.64 -8.27 4.03
CA ALA A 63 6.50 -7.36 4.14
C ALA A 63 5.55 -7.46 2.95
N VAL A 64 6.09 -7.51 1.72
CA VAL A 64 5.29 -7.71 0.50
C VAL A 64 4.53 -9.04 0.56
N ASN A 65 5.17 -10.12 0.99
CA ASN A 65 4.54 -11.42 1.19
C ASN A 65 3.42 -11.36 2.24
N ALA A 66 3.70 -10.77 3.41
CA ALA A 66 2.74 -10.67 4.51
C ALA A 66 1.50 -9.86 4.12
N LEU A 67 1.68 -8.71 3.45
CA LEU A 67 0.58 -7.89 2.96
C LEU A 67 -0.25 -8.60 1.88
N GLY A 68 0.41 -9.41 1.04
CA GLY A 68 -0.28 -10.27 0.08
C GLY A 68 -1.24 -11.26 0.74
N MET A 69 -0.90 -11.76 1.93
CA MET A 69 -1.68 -12.77 2.66
C MET A 69 -2.72 -12.17 3.62
N ILE A 70 -3.04 -10.88 3.49
CA ILE A 70 -4.00 -10.24 4.39
C ILE A 70 -5.40 -10.85 4.22
N ASN A 71 -6.11 -11.03 5.34
CA ASN A 71 -7.48 -11.52 5.32
C ASN A 71 -8.38 -10.49 4.62
N HIS A 72 -9.39 -10.98 3.89
CA HIS A 72 -10.37 -10.13 3.21
C HIS A 72 -10.95 -9.08 4.15
N ASP A 73 -11.40 -9.46 5.36
CA ASP A 73 -11.96 -8.56 6.38
C ASP A 73 -11.07 -7.34 6.71
N ALA A 74 -9.75 -7.50 6.61
CA ALA A 74 -8.75 -6.48 6.91
C ALA A 74 -8.26 -5.72 5.66
N LEU A 75 -8.65 -6.18 4.46
CA LEU A 75 -8.20 -5.61 3.19
C LEU A 75 -8.66 -4.16 3.03
N LYS A 76 -9.85 -3.82 3.51
CA LYS A 76 -10.32 -2.43 3.43
C LYS A 76 -9.44 -1.49 4.25
N ASP A 77 -9.17 -1.84 5.49
CA ASP A 77 -8.37 -1.01 6.41
C ASP A 77 -6.92 -0.85 5.92
N ILE A 78 -6.30 -1.91 5.40
CA ILE A 78 -4.94 -1.82 4.83
C ILE A 78 -4.93 -0.97 3.54
N MET A 79 -5.99 -1.04 2.73
CA MET A 79 -6.09 -0.29 1.49
C MET A 79 -6.27 1.21 1.75
N GLU A 80 -6.99 1.59 2.81
CA GLU A 80 -7.07 2.98 3.29
C GLU A 80 -5.69 3.55 3.65
N GLU A 81 -4.82 2.75 4.27
CA GLU A 81 -3.43 3.16 4.53
C GLU A 81 -2.58 3.17 3.24
N LEU A 82 -2.75 2.17 2.35
CA LEU A 82 -2.02 2.07 1.08
C LEU A 82 -2.34 3.19 0.09
N VAL A 83 -3.56 3.73 0.09
CA VAL A 83 -4.00 4.73 -0.90
C VAL A 83 -3.16 6.00 -0.85
N VAL A 84 -2.74 6.43 0.35
CA VAL A 84 -1.88 7.60 0.55
C VAL A 84 -0.55 7.41 -0.19
N TYR A 85 -0.02 6.18 -0.13
CA TYR A 85 1.27 5.83 -0.72
C TYR A 85 1.18 5.55 -2.22
N ILE A 86 0.05 5.00 -2.69
CA ILE A 86 -0.25 4.88 -4.11
C ILE A 86 -0.31 6.27 -4.75
N ARG A 87 -0.98 7.24 -4.11
CA ARG A 87 -1.01 8.64 -4.56
C ARG A 87 0.41 9.23 -4.63
N GLU A 88 1.23 9.02 -3.61
CA GLU A 88 2.63 9.46 -3.61
C GLU A 88 3.45 8.83 -4.76
N ALA A 89 3.26 7.54 -5.01
CA ALA A 89 3.98 6.79 -6.04
C ALA A 89 3.53 7.16 -7.48
N VAL A 90 2.30 7.66 -7.65
CA VAL A 90 1.71 7.98 -8.95
C VAL A 90 1.75 9.49 -9.28
N ASP A 91 1.97 10.38 -8.31
CA ASP A 91 2.09 11.83 -8.58
C ASP A 91 3.14 12.09 -9.70
N ARG A 92 2.85 12.95 -10.67
CA ARG A 92 3.72 13.18 -11.85
C ARG A 92 4.12 14.64 -12.01
N LYS A 93 4.21 15.37 -10.91
CA LYS A 93 4.75 16.74 -10.90
C LYS A 93 6.21 16.76 -11.36
N GLN A 94 6.62 17.88 -11.94
CA GLN A 94 8.00 18.10 -12.38
C GLN A 94 8.94 17.97 -11.18
N GLU A 95 9.85 17.00 -11.22
CA GLU A 95 10.71 16.68 -10.07
C GLU A 95 12.10 16.19 -10.48
N ASN A 96 13.05 16.36 -9.57
CA ASN A 96 14.44 15.97 -9.80
C ASN A 96 14.63 14.44 -9.74
N MET A 97 15.62 13.94 -10.48
CA MET A 97 15.91 12.50 -10.65
C MET A 97 16.02 11.71 -9.34
N ARG A 98 16.55 12.32 -8.26
CA ARG A 98 16.64 11.69 -6.94
C ARG A 98 15.27 11.38 -6.33
N ARG A 99 14.29 12.27 -6.49
CA ARG A 99 12.91 12.06 -6.00
C ARG A 99 12.23 10.97 -6.83
N ARG A 100 12.39 11.05 -8.16
CA ARG A 100 11.89 10.03 -9.08
C ARG A 100 12.33 8.62 -8.72
N ARG A 101 13.64 8.40 -8.50
CA ARG A 101 14.17 7.06 -8.13
C ARG A 101 13.57 6.50 -6.84
N ARG A 102 13.33 7.34 -5.83
CA ARG A 102 12.71 6.91 -4.57
C ARG A 102 11.25 6.49 -4.78
N ARG A 103 10.54 7.20 -5.65
CA ARG A 103 9.13 6.91 -5.98
C ARG A 103 9.00 5.69 -6.88
N ASP A 104 9.91 5.50 -7.84
CA ASP A 104 9.96 4.30 -8.69
C ASP A 104 10.17 3.03 -7.83
N ALA A 105 11.03 3.10 -6.81
CA ALA A 105 11.23 1.99 -5.88
C ALA A 105 9.94 1.68 -5.08
N LEU A 106 9.30 2.70 -4.51
CA LEU A 106 8.02 2.51 -3.80
C LEU A 106 6.93 1.95 -4.73
N ARG A 107 6.83 2.50 -5.94
CA ARG A 107 5.85 2.07 -6.96
C ARG A 107 6.02 0.60 -7.29
N LEU A 108 7.24 0.12 -7.47
CA LEU A 108 7.53 -1.30 -7.71
C LEU A 108 7.01 -2.17 -6.55
N GLN A 109 7.24 -1.76 -5.31
CA GLN A 109 6.80 -2.55 -4.15
C GLN A 109 5.28 -2.56 -4.00
N LEU A 110 4.61 -1.42 -4.22
CA LEU A 110 3.15 -1.35 -4.20
C LEU A 110 2.52 -2.24 -5.27
N VAL A 111 3.08 -2.26 -6.49
CA VAL A 111 2.63 -3.17 -7.55
C VAL A 111 2.74 -4.62 -7.11
N ARG A 112 3.87 -5.03 -6.52
CA ARG A 112 4.05 -6.41 -6.02
C ARG A 112 3.07 -6.79 -4.91
N VAL A 113 2.75 -5.86 -4.01
CA VAL A 113 1.74 -6.09 -2.97
C VAL A 113 0.38 -6.33 -3.61
N LEU A 114 -0.06 -5.42 -4.49
CA LEU A 114 -1.36 -5.51 -5.15
C LEU A 114 -1.47 -6.77 -6.02
N GLU A 115 -0.40 -7.12 -6.73
CA GLU A 115 -0.33 -8.37 -7.50
C GLU A 115 -0.53 -9.59 -6.60
N LYS A 116 0.15 -9.67 -5.45
CA LYS A 116 -0.05 -10.77 -4.50
C LYS A 116 -1.44 -10.85 -3.90
N ILE A 117 -2.05 -9.69 -3.58
CA ILE A 117 -3.43 -9.63 -3.08
C ILE A 117 -4.40 -10.18 -4.14
N ALA A 118 -4.18 -9.85 -5.41
CA ALA A 118 -4.97 -10.40 -6.53
C ALA A 118 -4.72 -11.89 -6.74
N GLU A 119 -3.46 -12.34 -6.71
CA GLU A 119 -3.11 -13.76 -6.83
C GLU A 119 -3.77 -14.62 -5.75
N ASN A 120 -3.92 -14.06 -4.55
CA ASN A 120 -4.60 -14.70 -3.43
C ASN A 120 -6.13 -14.60 -3.48
N GLY A 121 -6.69 -13.90 -4.48
CA GLY A 121 -8.14 -13.76 -4.69
C GLY A 121 -8.84 -12.88 -3.65
N THR A 122 -8.10 -12.05 -2.91
CA THR A 122 -8.64 -11.29 -1.78
C THR A 122 -9.47 -10.08 -2.23
N PHE A 123 -9.29 -9.58 -3.47
CA PHE A 123 -10.04 -8.41 -3.97
C PHE A 123 -11.54 -8.66 -4.16
N GLY A 124 -11.96 -9.91 -4.44
CA GLY A 124 -13.33 -10.25 -4.83
C GLY A 124 -14.29 -10.62 -3.70
N VAL A 125 -13.92 -10.41 -2.43
CA VAL A 125 -14.74 -10.84 -1.26
C VAL A 125 -15.54 -9.68 -0.64
N TRP A 126 -15.72 -8.57 -1.36
CA TRP A 126 -16.40 -7.37 -0.88
C TRP A 126 -17.51 -6.89 -1.81
#